data_AF-A0A9W7L3H2-F1
#
_entry.id   AF-A0A9W7L3H2-F1
#
_cell.length_a   1.000
_cell.length_b   1.000
_cell.length_c   1.000
_cell.angle_alpha   90.00
_cell.angle_beta   90.00
_cell.angle_gamma   90.00
#
_symmetry.space_group_name_H-M   'P 1'
#
loop_
_entity.id
_entity.type
_entity.pdbx_description
1 polymer ?
#
loop_
_entity_poly.entity_id
_entity_poly.type
_entity_poly.pdbx_seq_one_letter_code
_entity_poly.pdbx_strand_id
1 'polypeptide(L)'
;MSALSSENVLSPDEVAFSNAFNKNRATLAGFAKCVTLEELRIVRDGFYLGMAAEICKDEYDYVKVDIITNFGVGASVGTDNGFQRTVEAGRKSEKWDLLVEAVKTKALLVGTDLEKDVWERLERGRLEWLNAVGHAHQLKVTLRGAVEADNGTEGDVSDAMMVWMYALALNIPALKPAAERWADKVEMEDRTRPLQGYKPDKWDARTEEWRAVDLAVQEAAEMGGMDDIKVAWKA
;
A
#
# COMPACT_ATOMS: atom_id res chain seq x y z
N MET A 1 -7.06 32.33 35.42
CA MET A 1 -7.38 32.65 34.02
C MET A 1 -7.09 31.38 33.22
N SER A 2 -8.13 30.60 32.98
CA SER A 2 -8.03 29.35 32.20
C SER A 2 -8.17 29.71 30.73
N ALA A 3 -7.13 29.45 29.94
CA ALA A 3 -7.18 29.58 28.50
C ALA A 3 -8.19 28.55 27.98
N LEU A 4 -9.24 29.05 27.31
CA LEU A 4 -10.23 28.26 26.61
C LEU A 4 -9.50 27.43 25.53
N SER A 5 -9.69 26.11 25.59
CA SER A 5 -9.41 25.21 24.48
C SER A 5 -10.18 25.71 23.27
N SER A 6 -9.47 26.20 22.25
CA SER A 6 -10.05 26.41 20.93
C SER A 6 -10.49 25.05 20.41
N GLU A 7 -11.79 24.76 20.48
CA GLU A 7 -12.37 23.67 19.71
C GLU A 7 -11.99 23.89 18.25
N ASN A 8 -11.28 22.93 17.66
CA ASN A 8 -10.91 22.94 16.26
C ASN A 8 -12.20 22.72 15.44
N VAL A 9 -12.96 23.79 15.21
CA VAL A 9 -14.17 23.73 14.40
C VAL A 9 -13.75 23.62 12.94
N LEU A 10 -13.93 22.43 12.36
CA LEU A 10 -13.71 22.19 10.94
C LEU A 10 -14.61 23.10 10.10
N SER A 11 -14.06 23.66 9.03
CA SER A 11 -14.79 24.40 8.01
C SER A 11 -15.79 23.49 7.26
N PRO A 12 -16.83 24.06 6.64
CA PRO A 12 -17.76 23.28 5.82
C PRO A 12 -17.09 22.50 4.70
N ASP A 13 -16.03 23.05 4.09
CA ASP A 13 -15.26 22.38 3.04
C ASP A 13 -14.45 21.19 3.60
N GLU A 14 -13.84 21.33 4.78
CA GLU A 14 -13.16 20.22 5.48
C GLU A 14 -14.13 19.10 5.84
N VAL A 15 -15.34 19.44 6.30
CA VAL A 15 -16.39 18.45 6.61
C VAL A 15 -16.85 17.73 5.35
N ALA A 16 -17.13 18.46 4.27
CA ALA A 16 -17.57 17.88 3.00
C ALA A 16 -16.50 16.95 2.40
N PHE A 17 -15.25 17.40 2.37
CA PHE A 17 -14.13 16.61 1.90
C PHE A 17 -13.92 15.36 2.75
N SER A 18 -13.93 15.48 4.07
CA SER A 18 -13.76 14.35 4.98
C SER A 18 -14.87 13.31 4.83
N ASN A 19 -16.12 13.75 4.64
CA ASN A 19 -17.25 12.85 4.40
C ASN A 19 -17.11 12.11 3.06
N ALA A 20 -16.74 12.83 1.99
CA ALA A 20 -16.49 12.23 0.68
C ALA A 20 -15.34 11.22 0.73
N PHE A 21 -14.24 11.57 1.40
CA PHE A 21 -13.09 10.69 1.60
C PHE A 21 -13.52 9.42 2.33
N ASN A 22 -14.21 9.56 3.46
CA ASN A 22 -14.69 8.44 4.27
C ASN A 22 -15.63 7.51 3.49
N LYS A 23 -16.53 8.06 2.67
CA LYS A 23 -17.43 7.29 1.81
C LYS A 23 -16.68 6.46 0.77
N ASN A 24 -15.53 6.93 0.31
CA ASN A 24 -14.70 6.30 -0.71
C ASN A 24 -13.51 5.49 -0.15
N ARG A 25 -13.39 5.33 1.18
CA ARG A 25 -12.31 4.54 1.81
C ARG A 25 -12.26 3.09 1.34
N ALA A 26 -13.41 2.49 1.05
CA ALA A 26 -13.46 1.12 0.55
C ALA A 26 -12.78 0.98 -0.83
N THR A 27 -12.95 1.97 -1.71
CA THR A 27 -12.24 2.04 -2.99
C THR A 27 -10.75 2.19 -2.75
N LEU A 28 -10.33 3.12 -1.89
CA LEU A 28 -8.93 3.30 -1.52
C LEU A 28 -8.29 2.00 -1.01
N ALA A 29 -8.97 1.28 -0.12
CA ALA A 29 -8.52 -0.01 0.42
C ALA A 29 -8.31 -1.10 -0.66
N GLY A 30 -8.86 -0.92 -1.86
CA GLY A 30 -8.59 -1.78 -3.01
C GLY A 30 -7.12 -1.84 -3.41
N PHE A 31 -6.29 -0.83 -3.08
CA PHE A 31 -4.88 -0.77 -3.45
C PHE A 31 -4.08 -1.98 -2.94
N ALA A 32 -4.45 -2.51 -1.76
CA ALA A 32 -3.81 -3.65 -1.11
C ALA A 32 -3.92 -4.95 -1.93
N LYS A 33 -4.87 -5.01 -2.87
CA LYS A 33 -5.10 -6.16 -3.76
C LYS A 33 -4.41 -6.01 -5.10
N CYS A 34 -3.94 -4.80 -5.46
CA CYS A 34 -3.36 -4.53 -6.76
C CYS A 34 -1.99 -5.22 -6.90
N VAL A 35 -1.74 -5.86 -8.03
CA VAL A 35 -0.47 -6.52 -8.37
C VAL A 35 0.28 -5.81 -9.50
N THR A 36 -0.37 -4.84 -10.16
CA THR A 36 0.23 -4.02 -11.23
C THR A 36 0.02 -2.52 -10.98
N LEU A 37 0.86 -1.70 -11.63
CA LEU A 37 0.69 -0.24 -11.65
C LEU A 37 -0.65 0.17 -12.28
N GLU A 38 -1.13 -0.58 -13.27
CA GLU A 38 -2.40 -0.25 -13.93
C GLU A 38 -3.59 -0.48 -12.99
N GLU A 39 -3.60 -1.59 -12.25
CA GLU A 39 -4.63 -1.85 -11.22
C GLU A 39 -4.64 -0.77 -10.13
N LEU A 40 -3.46 -0.31 -9.70
CA LEU A 40 -3.33 0.80 -8.75
C LEU A 40 -3.95 2.08 -9.31
N ARG A 41 -3.64 2.42 -10.56
CA ARG A 41 -4.22 3.61 -11.22
C ARG A 41 -5.73 3.49 -11.39
N ILE A 42 -6.26 2.30 -11.67
CA ILE A 42 -7.70 2.06 -11.74
C ILE A 42 -8.37 2.33 -10.38
N VAL A 43 -7.77 1.84 -9.28
CA VAL A 43 -8.25 2.13 -7.92
C VAL A 43 -8.19 3.62 -7.61
N ARG A 44 -7.08 4.29 -7.91
CA ARG A 44 -6.90 5.73 -7.74
C ARG A 44 -7.96 6.53 -8.49
N ASP A 45 -8.15 6.21 -9.76
CA ASP A 45 -9.04 6.97 -10.62
C ASP A 45 -10.51 6.71 -10.26
N GLY A 46 -10.84 5.48 -9.84
CA GLY A 46 -12.15 5.20 -9.25
C GLY A 46 -12.39 5.94 -7.93
N PHE A 47 -11.35 6.13 -7.11
CA PHE A 47 -11.43 6.98 -5.93
C PHE A 47 -11.67 8.45 -6.30
N TYR A 48 -10.95 9.01 -7.28
CA TYR A 48 -11.19 10.37 -7.77
C TYR A 48 -12.61 10.54 -8.33
N LEU A 49 -13.11 9.57 -9.10
CA LEU A 49 -14.47 9.58 -9.62
C LEU A 49 -15.51 9.59 -8.49
N GLY A 50 -15.30 8.76 -7.46
CA GLY A 50 -16.18 8.69 -6.29
C GLY A 50 -16.10 9.93 -5.40
N MET A 51 -14.94 10.56 -5.28
CA MET A 51 -14.78 11.86 -4.60
C MET A 51 -15.53 12.95 -5.37
N ALA A 52 -15.32 13.06 -6.68
CA ALA A 52 -15.95 14.07 -7.51
C ALA A 52 -17.48 14.02 -7.45
N ALA A 53 -18.07 12.81 -7.38
CA ALA A 53 -19.51 12.64 -7.22
C ALA A 53 -20.10 13.34 -5.98
N GLU A 54 -19.29 13.53 -4.93
CA GLU A 54 -19.70 14.16 -3.67
C GLU A 54 -19.35 15.65 -3.60
N ILE A 55 -18.17 16.07 -4.11
CA ILE A 55 -17.63 17.43 -3.89
C ILE A 55 -17.37 18.25 -5.16
N CYS A 56 -17.46 17.65 -6.35
CA CYS A 56 -17.24 18.28 -7.66
C CYS A 56 -18.33 17.82 -8.64
N LYS A 57 -19.59 18.06 -8.26
CA LYS A 57 -20.76 17.47 -8.95
C LYS A 57 -20.84 17.88 -10.42
N ASP A 58 -20.52 19.13 -10.73
CA ASP A 58 -20.62 19.67 -12.08
C ASP A 58 -19.64 18.95 -13.01
N GLU A 59 -18.38 18.80 -12.60
CA GLU A 59 -17.37 18.06 -13.35
C GLU A 59 -17.70 16.56 -13.43
N TYR A 60 -18.21 15.98 -12.34
CA TYR A 60 -18.65 14.59 -12.30
C TYR A 60 -19.79 14.30 -13.29
N ASP A 61 -20.80 15.16 -13.35
CA ASP A 61 -21.98 14.94 -14.18
C ASP A 61 -21.62 14.92 -15.69
N TYR A 62 -20.62 15.70 -16.13
CA TYR A 62 -20.08 15.60 -17.49
C TYR A 62 -19.46 14.22 -17.77
N VAL A 63 -18.54 13.77 -16.92
CA VAL A 63 -17.87 12.47 -17.08
C VAL A 63 -18.88 11.33 -16.98
N LYS A 64 -19.88 11.45 -16.11
CA LYS A 64 -20.94 10.46 -15.94
C LYS A 64 -21.77 10.26 -17.20
N VAL A 65 -22.10 11.33 -17.94
CA VAL A 65 -22.80 11.23 -19.23
C VAL A 65 -21.98 10.41 -20.22
N ASP A 66 -20.68 10.66 -20.30
CA ASP A 66 -19.77 9.92 -21.18
C ASP A 66 -19.64 8.47 -20.76
N ILE A 67 -19.56 8.18 -19.45
CA ILE A 67 -19.58 6.82 -18.92
C ILE A 67 -20.87 6.13 -19.38
N ILE A 68 -22.05 6.68 -19.11
CA ILE A 68 -23.34 6.04 -19.47
C ILE A 68 -23.44 5.81 -20.98
N THR A 69 -23.00 6.77 -21.78
CA THR A 69 -23.06 6.70 -23.24
C THR A 69 -22.09 5.67 -23.81
N ASN A 70 -20.85 5.64 -23.32
CA ASN A 70 -19.82 4.69 -23.77
C ASN A 70 -20.02 3.28 -23.21
N PHE A 71 -20.64 3.14 -22.03
CA PHE A 71 -20.93 1.84 -21.44
C PHE A 71 -22.09 1.14 -22.15
N GLY A 72 -22.92 1.87 -22.89
CA GLY A 72 -24.13 1.35 -23.52
C GLY A 72 -25.16 0.97 -22.46
N VAL A 73 -26.22 1.78 -22.37
CA VAL A 73 -27.50 1.56 -21.66
C VAL A 73 -27.58 0.24 -20.84
N GLY A 74 -26.98 0.22 -19.65
CA GLY A 74 -27.32 -0.72 -18.56
C GLY A 74 -26.52 -2.02 -18.37
N ALA A 75 -25.50 -2.37 -19.16
CA ALA A 75 -24.97 -3.75 -19.19
C ALA A 75 -23.81 -4.12 -18.23
N SER A 76 -23.63 -3.47 -17.06
CA SER A 76 -22.50 -3.81 -16.15
C SER A 76 -22.74 -3.77 -14.66
N VAL A 77 -23.97 -3.47 -14.21
CA VAL A 77 -24.28 -3.61 -12.79
C VAL A 77 -24.31 -5.10 -12.47
N GLY A 78 -23.23 -5.60 -11.87
CA GLY A 78 -23.06 -7.00 -11.47
C GLY A 78 -22.23 -7.88 -12.40
N THR A 79 -21.53 -7.32 -13.40
CA THR A 79 -20.56 -8.09 -14.21
C THR A 79 -19.18 -8.08 -13.57
N ASP A 80 -18.44 -9.19 -13.70
CA ASP A 80 -17.01 -9.23 -13.39
C ASP A 80 -16.28 -8.05 -14.08
N ASN A 81 -15.44 -7.34 -13.33
CA ASN A 81 -14.71 -6.13 -13.77
C ASN A 81 -15.56 -4.88 -14.06
N GLY A 82 -16.81 -4.80 -13.59
CA GLY A 82 -17.66 -3.60 -13.75
C GLY A 82 -16.98 -2.31 -13.29
N PHE A 83 -16.31 -2.33 -12.13
CA PHE A 83 -15.58 -1.18 -11.59
C PHE A 83 -14.48 -0.68 -12.55
N GLN A 84 -13.57 -1.57 -12.96
CA GLN A 84 -12.47 -1.23 -13.87
C GLN A 84 -12.99 -0.61 -15.17
N ARG A 85 -14.00 -1.23 -15.78
CA ARG A 85 -14.59 -0.72 -17.02
C ARG A 85 -15.21 0.67 -16.84
N THR A 86 -15.84 0.93 -15.68
CA THR A 86 -16.43 2.25 -15.39
C THR A 86 -15.35 3.32 -15.33
N VAL A 87 -14.23 3.01 -14.67
CA VAL A 87 -13.08 3.91 -14.59
C VAL A 87 -12.47 4.13 -15.98
N GLU A 88 -12.25 3.06 -16.75
CA GLU A 88 -11.74 3.15 -18.12
C GLU A 88 -12.64 3.95 -19.06
N ALA A 89 -13.97 3.83 -18.91
CA ALA A 89 -14.92 4.66 -19.64
C ALA A 89 -14.83 6.13 -19.22
N GLY A 90 -14.68 6.41 -17.91
CA GLY A 90 -14.50 7.75 -17.38
C GLY A 90 -13.23 8.42 -17.92
N ARG A 91 -12.10 7.69 -17.95
CA ARG A 91 -10.83 8.17 -18.52
C ARG A 91 -10.90 8.56 -20.00
N LYS A 92 -11.87 8.04 -20.74
CA LYS A 92 -12.09 8.39 -22.15
C LYS A 92 -12.89 9.69 -22.33
N SER A 93 -13.48 10.22 -21.27
CA SER A 93 -14.17 11.50 -21.31
C SER A 93 -13.16 12.63 -21.57
N GLU A 94 -13.53 13.57 -22.44
CA GLU A 94 -12.74 14.80 -22.65
C GLU A 94 -12.68 15.70 -21.40
N LYS A 95 -13.54 15.44 -20.41
CA LYS A 95 -13.62 16.18 -19.15
C LYS A 95 -12.94 15.47 -17.99
N TRP A 96 -12.29 14.32 -18.23
CA TRP A 96 -11.62 13.56 -17.19
C TRP A 96 -10.58 14.38 -16.42
N ASP A 97 -9.68 15.05 -17.13
CA ASP A 97 -8.62 15.84 -16.49
C ASP A 97 -9.19 16.99 -15.66
N LEU A 98 -10.26 17.64 -16.14
CA LEU A 98 -10.94 18.71 -15.39
C LEU A 98 -11.55 18.19 -14.08
N LEU A 99 -12.13 16.98 -14.10
CA LEU A 99 -12.65 16.33 -12.91
C LEU A 99 -11.55 16.04 -11.89
N VAL A 100 -10.43 15.47 -12.35
CA VAL A 100 -9.30 15.14 -11.47
C VAL A 100 -8.71 16.42 -10.85
N GLU A 101 -8.50 17.47 -11.65
CA GLU A 101 -7.99 18.75 -11.17
C GLU A 101 -8.96 19.45 -10.20
N ALA A 102 -10.27 19.33 -10.39
CA ALA A 102 -11.25 19.85 -9.45
C ALA A 102 -11.15 19.16 -8.08
N VAL A 103 -11.03 17.82 -8.07
CA VAL A 103 -10.85 17.05 -6.81
C VAL A 103 -9.53 17.42 -6.13
N LYS A 104 -8.42 17.54 -6.88
CA LYS A 104 -7.12 17.98 -6.35
C LYS A 104 -7.19 19.40 -5.78
N THR A 105 -7.90 20.30 -6.45
CA THR A 105 -8.11 21.66 -5.96
C THR A 105 -8.86 21.66 -4.62
N LYS A 106 -9.93 20.85 -4.50
CA LYS A 106 -10.65 20.68 -3.23
C LYS A 106 -9.78 20.09 -2.12
N ALA A 107 -8.93 19.12 -2.45
CA ALA A 107 -7.97 18.56 -1.52
C ALA A 107 -6.97 19.61 -0.99
N LEU A 108 -6.40 20.41 -1.89
CA LEU A 108 -5.46 21.47 -1.52
C LEU A 108 -6.11 22.54 -0.64
N LEU A 109 -7.39 22.86 -0.86
CA LEU A 109 -8.13 23.83 -0.04
C LEU A 109 -8.29 23.37 1.42
N VAL A 110 -8.33 22.05 1.66
CA VAL A 110 -8.38 21.46 3.01
C VAL A 110 -7.00 21.04 3.52
N GLY A 111 -5.93 21.48 2.85
CA GLY A 111 -4.55 21.25 3.27
C GLY A 111 -4.00 19.85 3.03
N THR A 112 -4.55 19.09 2.06
CA THR A 112 -4.02 17.77 1.70
C THR A 112 -3.62 17.69 0.22
N ASP A 113 -2.47 17.08 -0.09
CA ASP A 113 -2.10 16.76 -1.47
C ASP A 113 -2.39 15.27 -1.73
N LEU A 114 -3.55 14.97 -2.31
CA LEU A 114 -3.94 13.59 -2.62
C LEU A 114 -2.92 12.89 -3.53
N GLU A 115 -2.29 13.61 -4.46
CA GLU A 115 -1.36 12.99 -5.39
C GLU A 115 -0.06 12.62 -4.68
N LYS A 116 0.55 13.58 -3.98
CA LYS A 116 1.86 13.37 -3.35
C LYS A 116 1.80 12.64 -2.01
N ASP A 117 0.87 13.04 -1.14
CA ASP A 117 0.82 12.54 0.23
C ASP A 117 0.21 11.14 0.32
N VAL A 118 -0.71 10.83 -0.60
CA VAL A 118 -1.46 9.57 -0.60
C VAL A 118 -1.02 8.68 -1.76
N TRP A 119 -1.28 9.07 -3.01
CA TRP A 119 -1.16 8.14 -4.13
C TRP A 119 0.28 7.80 -4.49
N GLU A 120 1.18 8.77 -4.64
CA GLU A 120 2.59 8.49 -4.92
C GLU A 120 3.22 7.61 -3.83
N ARG A 121 2.85 7.84 -2.57
CA ARG A 121 3.33 7.07 -1.43
C ARG A 121 2.81 5.63 -1.46
N LEU A 122 1.51 5.42 -1.72
CA LEU A 122 0.89 4.10 -1.82
C LEU A 122 1.37 3.34 -3.06
N GLU A 123 1.46 3.99 -4.22
CA GLU A 123 1.94 3.38 -5.46
C GLU A 123 3.38 2.90 -5.31
N ARG A 124 4.27 3.77 -4.82
CA ARG A 124 5.68 3.40 -4.56
C ARG A 124 5.77 2.28 -3.54
N GLY A 125 5.10 2.43 -2.39
CA GLY A 125 5.11 1.44 -1.31
C GLY A 125 4.64 0.06 -1.78
N ARG A 126 3.54 0.00 -2.52
CA ARG A 126 2.99 -1.26 -3.05
C ARG A 126 3.92 -1.92 -4.07
N LEU A 127 4.47 -1.17 -5.01
CA LEU A 127 5.35 -1.73 -6.04
C LEU A 127 6.68 -2.21 -5.45
N GLU A 128 7.27 -1.45 -4.52
CA GLU A 128 8.47 -1.87 -3.80
C GLU A 128 8.22 -3.13 -2.97
N TRP A 129 7.07 -3.19 -2.27
CA TRP A 129 6.66 -4.37 -1.50
C TRP A 129 6.50 -5.62 -2.37
N LEU A 130 5.75 -5.52 -3.48
CA LEU A 130 5.54 -6.63 -4.41
C LEU A 130 6.87 -7.12 -5.00
N ASN A 131 7.75 -6.19 -5.36
CA ASN A 131 9.09 -6.51 -5.86
C ASN A 131 9.90 -7.27 -4.80
N ALA A 132 9.91 -6.81 -3.55
CA ALA A 132 10.64 -7.45 -2.46
C ALA A 132 10.10 -8.84 -2.14
N VAL A 133 8.78 -9.00 -2.05
CA VAL A 133 8.13 -10.30 -1.85
C VAL A 133 8.46 -11.25 -3.00
N GLY A 134 8.45 -10.78 -4.25
CA GLY A 134 8.84 -11.57 -5.42
C GLY A 134 10.28 -12.10 -5.34
N HIS A 135 11.24 -11.23 -4.95
CA HIS A 135 12.64 -11.63 -4.79
C HIS A 135 12.86 -12.59 -3.60
N ALA A 136 12.13 -12.40 -2.50
CA ALA A 136 12.25 -13.22 -1.30
C ALA A 136 11.37 -14.50 -1.33
N HIS A 137 10.57 -14.70 -2.37
CA HIS A 137 9.56 -15.77 -2.43
C HIS A 137 10.18 -17.17 -2.30
N GLN A 138 11.22 -17.47 -3.07
CA GLN A 138 11.85 -18.80 -3.02
C GLN A 138 12.45 -19.10 -1.65
N LEU A 139 13.12 -18.11 -1.04
CA LEU A 139 13.67 -18.24 0.31
C LEU A 139 12.56 -18.52 1.34
N LYS A 140 11.44 -17.78 1.26
CA LYS A 140 10.27 -18.01 2.10
C LYS A 140 9.73 -19.44 1.97
N VAL A 141 9.57 -19.94 0.75
CA VAL A 141 9.09 -21.30 0.47
C VAL A 141 10.04 -22.34 1.08
N THR A 142 11.35 -22.18 0.90
CA THR A 142 12.36 -23.08 1.48
C THR A 142 12.29 -23.08 3.01
N LEU A 143 12.24 -21.91 3.64
CA LEU A 143 12.17 -21.78 5.10
C LEU A 143 10.90 -22.40 5.67
N ARG A 144 9.73 -22.12 5.06
CA ARG A 144 8.47 -22.72 5.48
C ARG A 144 8.49 -24.24 5.35
N GLY A 145 8.96 -24.76 4.22
CA GLY A 145 9.06 -26.20 4.00
C GLY A 145 9.96 -26.89 5.02
N ALA A 146 11.06 -26.27 5.42
CA ALA A 146 11.95 -26.79 6.46
C ALA A 146 11.28 -26.82 7.84
N VAL A 147 10.66 -25.70 8.25
CA VAL A 147 9.95 -25.61 9.54
C VAL A 147 8.78 -26.62 9.60
N GLU A 148 8.03 -26.78 8.52
CA GLU A 148 6.92 -27.74 8.43
C GLU A 148 7.43 -29.20 8.49
N ALA A 149 8.53 -29.52 7.82
CA ALA A 149 9.12 -30.86 7.82
C ALA A 149 9.61 -31.30 9.21
N ASP A 150 10.13 -30.35 10.01
CA ASP A 150 10.72 -30.62 11.32
C ASP A 150 9.68 -30.56 12.47
N ASN A 151 8.39 -30.33 12.17
CA ASN A 151 7.36 -30.00 13.16
C ASN A 151 7.79 -28.83 14.05
N GLY A 152 8.33 -27.78 13.42
CA GLY A 152 8.95 -26.64 14.10
C GLY A 152 8.03 -25.92 15.08
N THR A 153 8.66 -25.32 16.06
CA THR A 153 8.04 -24.56 17.14
C THR A 153 7.73 -23.12 16.72
N GLU A 154 7.05 -22.36 17.59
CA GLU A 154 6.88 -20.91 17.38
C GLU A 154 8.22 -20.17 17.29
N GLY A 155 9.26 -20.66 17.97
CA GLY A 155 10.62 -20.13 17.88
C GLY A 155 11.22 -20.33 16.49
N ASP A 156 11.10 -21.54 15.93
CA ASP A 156 11.61 -21.85 14.59
C ASP A 156 10.92 -21.03 13.50
N VAL A 157 9.60 -20.81 13.65
CA VAL A 157 8.83 -19.91 12.77
C VAL A 157 9.34 -18.46 12.90
N SER A 158 9.62 -18.00 14.11
CA SER A 158 10.15 -16.66 14.35
C SER A 158 11.51 -16.46 13.69
N ASP A 159 12.43 -17.42 13.85
CA ASP A 159 13.77 -17.36 13.25
C ASP A 159 13.70 -17.39 11.72
N ALA A 160 12.86 -18.26 11.17
CA ALA A 160 12.59 -18.30 9.73
C ALA A 160 12.02 -16.96 9.22
N MET A 161 11.09 -16.36 9.96
CA MET A 161 10.57 -15.04 9.62
C MET A 161 11.64 -13.96 9.65
N MET A 162 12.56 -13.97 10.63
CA MET A 162 13.68 -13.02 10.65
C MET A 162 14.55 -13.12 9.39
N VAL A 163 14.90 -14.33 8.97
CA VAL A 163 15.69 -14.56 7.75
C VAL A 163 14.96 -14.04 6.51
N TRP A 164 13.65 -14.29 6.42
CA TRP A 164 12.83 -13.79 5.32
C TRP A 164 12.69 -12.26 5.33
N MET A 165 12.44 -11.65 6.49
CA MET A 165 12.31 -10.20 6.65
C MET A 165 13.62 -9.48 6.30
N TYR A 166 14.77 -10.05 6.65
CA TYR A 166 16.06 -9.56 6.16
C TYR A 166 16.13 -9.53 4.62
N ALA A 167 15.71 -10.61 3.96
CA ALA A 167 15.68 -10.67 2.51
C ALA A 167 14.69 -9.66 1.89
N LEU A 168 13.55 -9.40 2.52
CA LEU A 168 12.65 -8.31 2.13
C LEU A 168 13.38 -6.96 2.21
N ALA A 169 14.02 -6.67 3.35
CA ALA A 169 14.72 -5.41 3.60
C ALA A 169 15.84 -5.13 2.58
N LEU A 170 16.55 -6.17 2.14
CA LEU A 170 17.56 -6.04 1.07
C LEU A 170 16.97 -5.60 -0.28
N ASN A 171 15.71 -5.92 -0.54
CA ASN A 171 15.06 -5.66 -1.82
C ASN A 171 14.20 -4.38 -1.81
N ILE A 172 14.09 -3.70 -0.66
CA ILE A 172 13.43 -2.40 -0.54
C ILE A 172 14.51 -1.32 -0.39
N PRO A 173 14.67 -0.39 -1.35
CA PRO A 173 15.79 0.54 -1.39
C PRO A 173 16.03 1.33 -0.09
N ALA A 174 14.96 1.82 0.54
CA ALA A 174 15.04 2.60 1.77
C ALA A 174 15.52 1.77 2.98
N LEU A 175 15.34 0.45 2.95
CA LEU A 175 15.66 -0.46 4.06
C LEU A 175 17.06 -1.09 3.92
N LYS A 176 17.66 -1.03 2.72
CA LYS A 176 19.00 -1.58 2.46
C LYS A 176 20.05 -1.19 3.51
N PRO A 177 20.18 0.09 3.93
CA PRO A 177 21.18 0.46 4.92
C PRO A 177 20.99 -0.22 6.28
N ALA A 178 19.73 -0.48 6.69
CA ALA A 178 19.44 -1.19 7.92
C ALA A 178 19.77 -2.69 7.78
N ALA A 179 19.40 -3.29 6.65
CA ALA A 179 19.75 -4.67 6.33
C ALA A 179 21.28 -4.86 6.29
N GLU A 180 22.03 -3.94 5.70
CA GLU A 180 23.50 -4.01 5.64
C GLU A 180 24.14 -3.97 7.03
N ARG A 181 23.66 -3.08 7.92
CA ARG A 181 24.11 -3.06 9.32
C ARG A 181 23.82 -4.37 10.05
N TRP A 182 22.65 -4.95 9.81
CA TRP A 182 22.31 -6.27 10.36
C TRP A 182 23.24 -7.35 9.83
N ALA A 183 23.51 -7.36 8.53
CA ALA A 183 24.41 -8.33 7.90
C ALA A 183 25.83 -8.26 8.48
N ASP A 184 26.34 -7.05 8.73
CA ASP A 184 27.64 -6.84 9.37
C ASP A 184 27.64 -7.33 10.82
N LYS A 185 26.57 -7.07 11.57
CA LYS A 185 26.40 -7.51 12.96
C LYS A 185 26.41 -9.05 13.09
N VAL A 186 25.73 -9.75 12.20
CA VAL A 186 25.69 -11.22 12.20
C VAL A 186 26.87 -11.86 11.47
N GLU A 187 27.80 -11.04 10.94
CA GLU A 187 28.98 -11.44 10.18
C GLU A 187 28.62 -12.37 9.01
N MET A 188 27.67 -11.92 8.18
CA MET A 188 27.24 -12.64 6.99
C MET A 188 28.33 -12.58 5.91
N GLU A 189 28.72 -13.74 5.37
CA GLU A 189 29.75 -13.82 4.32
C GLU A 189 29.24 -13.27 2.98
N ASP A 190 28.02 -13.65 2.61
CA ASP A 190 27.32 -13.16 1.43
C ASP A 190 25.95 -12.62 1.86
N ARG A 191 25.80 -11.30 1.79
CA ARG A 191 24.57 -10.57 2.16
C ARG A 191 23.36 -11.05 1.37
N THR A 192 23.53 -11.53 0.15
CA THR A 192 22.41 -11.99 -0.69
C THR A 192 21.99 -13.43 -0.40
N ARG A 193 22.75 -14.15 0.43
CA ARG A 193 22.55 -15.57 0.74
C ARG A 193 22.57 -15.77 2.28
N PRO A 194 21.53 -15.32 3.00
CA PRO A 194 21.53 -15.30 4.47
C PRO A 194 21.65 -16.67 5.15
N LEU A 195 21.38 -17.76 4.42
CA LEU A 195 21.53 -19.12 4.92
C LEU A 195 22.96 -19.67 4.76
N GLN A 196 23.78 -19.06 3.90
CA GLN A 196 25.16 -19.50 3.69
C GLN A 196 26.03 -19.06 4.87
N GLY A 197 26.57 -20.04 5.61
CA GLY A 197 27.35 -19.76 6.81
C GLY A 197 26.50 -19.22 7.97
N TYR A 198 25.20 -19.56 8.00
CA TYR A 198 24.26 -19.12 9.04
C TYR A 198 24.78 -19.45 10.45
N LYS A 199 24.81 -18.43 11.31
CA LYS A 199 25.27 -18.51 12.71
C LYS A 199 24.06 -18.23 13.64
N PRO A 200 23.30 -19.25 14.07
CA PRO A 200 22.05 -19.05 14.83
C PRO A 200 22.21 -18.13 16.03
N ASP A 201 23.30 -18.29 16.79
CA ASP A 201 23.59 -17.52 18.01
C ASP A 201 23.74 -16.01 17.77
N LYS A 202 23.98 -15.58 16.54
CA LYS A 202 24.11 -14.16 16.18
C LYS A 202 22.79 -13.54 15.75
N TRP A 203 21.81 -14.35 15.35
CA TRP A 203 20.50 -13.90 14.89
C TRP A 203 19.55 -13.66 16.08
N ASP A 204 19.92 -12.72 16.96
CA ASP A 204 19.13 -12.37 18.14
C ASP A 204 18.14 -11.23 17.84
N ALA A 205 16.84 -11.53 17.91
CA ALA A 205 15.73 -10.60 17.71
C ALA A 205 15.71 -9.41 18.69
N ARG A 206 16.43 -9.50 19.82
CA ARG A 206 16.41 -8.47 20.87
C ARG A 206 17.44 -7.36 20.64
N THR A 207 18.25 -7.50 19.60
CA THR A 207 19.29 -6.53 19.26
C THR A 207 18.68 -5.26 18.65
N GLU A 208 19.35 -4.12 18.85
CA GLU A 208 18.92 -2.84 18.29
C GLU A 208 19.02 -2.84 16.76
N GLU A 209 20.04 -3.50 16.22
CA GLU A 209 20.25 -3.65 14.78
C GLU A 209 19.10 -4.43 14.13
N TRP A 210 18.62 -5.51 14.77
CA TRP A 210 17.44 -6.22 14.29
C TRP A 210 16.18 -5.38 14.41
N ARG A 211 15.97 -4.71 15.54
CA ARG A 211 14.78 -3.87 15.77
C ARG A 211 14.59 -2.81 14.66
N ALA A 212 15.68 -2.24 14.16
CA ALA A 212 15.63 -1.29 13.05
C ALA A 212 15.13 -1.93 11.74
N VAL A 213 15.54 -3.18 11.45
CA VAL A 213 15.06 -3.94 10.30
C VAL A 213 13.60 -4.33 10.48
N ASP A 214 13.25 -4.88 11.65
CA ASP A 214 11.90 -5.34 12.00
C ASP A 214 10.85 -4.23 11.81
N LEU A 215 11.05 -3.08 12.48
CA LEU A 215 10.13 -1.94 12.38
C LEU A 215 10.00 -1.41 10.95
N ALA A 216 11.11 -1.32 10.22
CA ALA A 216 11.08 -0.79 8.86
C ALA A 216 10.40 -1.76 7.87
N VAL A 217 10.57 -3.06 8.05
CA VAL A 217 9.88 -4.08 7.24
C VAL A 217 8.38 -4.11 7.57
N GLN A 218 8.00 -3.96 8.84
CA GLN A 218 6.58 -3.83 9.22
C GLN A 218 5.94 -2.59 8.57
N GLU A 219 6.59 -1.43 8.66
CA GLU A 219 6.11 -0.20 8.00
C GLU A 219 6.01 -0.40 6.47
N ALA A 220 7.01 -1.06 5.85
CA ALA A 220 6.96 -1.36 4.42
C ALA A 220 5.83 -2.34 4.05
N ALA A 221 5.51 -3.29 4.93
CA ALA A 221 4.38 -4.20 4.74
C ALA A 221 3.05 -3.45 4.78
N GLU A 222 2.86 -2.55 5.76
CA GLU A 222 1.69 -1.67 5.86
C GLU A 222 1.54 -0.77 4.64
N MET A 223 2.63 -0.12 4.22
CA MET A 223 2.69 0.67 2.98
C MET A 223 2.42 -0.18 1.73
N GLY A 224 2.79 -1.46 1.80
CA GLY A 224 2.48 -2.47 0.80
C GLY A 224 1.05 -2.98 0.84
N GLY A 225 0.21 -2.53 1.78
CA GLY A 225 -1.17 -2.96 1.94
C GLY A 225 -1.35 -4.28 2.70
N MET A 226 -0.40 -4.65 3.55
CA MET A 226 -0.52 -5.78 4.47
C MET A 226 -0.89 -5.29 5.87
N ASP A 227 -1.80 -5.98 6.56
CA ASP A 227 -2.18 -5.62 7.93
C ASP A 227 -1.08 -5.94 8.95
N ASP A 228 -0.27 -6.97 8.68
CA ASP A 228 0.82 -7.45 9.54
C ASP A 228 1.80 -8.29 8.69
N ILE A 229 3.09 -8.23 9.02
CA ILE A 229 4.14 -9.08 8.44
C ILE A 229 3.83 -10.58 8.63
N LYS A 230 3.14 -10.97 9.70
CA LYS A 230 2.68 -12.36 9.90
C LYS A 230 1.64 -12.80 8.89
N VAL A 231 0.76 -11.89 8.46
CA VAL A 231 -0.22 -12.18 7.38
C VAL A 231 0.53 -12.37 6.08
N ALA A 232 1.49 -11.49 5.79
CA ALA A 232 2.33 -11.60 4.61
C ALA A 232 3.20 -12.88 4.60
N TRP A 233 3.65 -13.38 5.76
CA TRP A 233 4.35 -14.67 5.88
C TRP A 233 3.44 -15.86 5.55
N LYS A 234 2.16 -15.80 5.90
CA LYS A 234 1.21 -16.91 5.69
C LYS A 234 0.68 -16.98 4.26
N ALA A 235 0.48 -15.82 3.62
CA ALA A 235 0.02 -15.69 2.24
C ALA A 235 0.96 -16.38 1.24
#